data_AF-A0A0G0HDD9-F1
#
_entry.id   AF-A0A0G0HDD9-F1
#
_cell.length_a   1.000
_cell.length_b   1.000
_cell.length_c   1.000
_cell.angle_alpha   90.00
_cell.angle_beta   90.00
_cell.angle_gamma   90.00
#
_symmetry.space_group_name_H-M   'P 1'
#
loop_
_entity.id
_entity.type
_entity.pdbx_description
1 polymer ?
#
loop_
_entity_poly.entity_id
_entity_poly.type
_entity_poly.pdbx_seq_one_letter_code
_entity_poly.pdbx_strand_id
1 'polypeptide(L)'
;MSNQSKKEYLATVRERYKNCKTRKEKSVVISEVKTNLGIVRKSAIRLLRRKVFTRRITIKSRKEIYGFDLIKPLKLIWKVVGQPCSKRLKPQMKDTLKEKVRVDGKVRKVYEEAKTQYQRLIESDKISKEVKDKLMREY
;
A
#
# COMPACT_ATOMS: atom_id res chain seq x y z
N MET A 1 -7.74 33.65 3.93
CA MET A 1 -6.42 33.26 4.51
C MET A 1 -5.96 31.94 3.93
N SER A 2 -4.70 31.87 3.47
CA SER A 2 -4.02 30.63 3.04
C SER A 2 -3.86 29.65 4.22
N ASN A 3 -3.77 28.35 3.93
CA ASN A 3 -3.57 27.31 4.94
C ASN A 3 -2.25 27.49 5.71
N GLN A 4 -1.22 28.07 5.09
CA GLN A 4 0.05 28.35 5.74
C GLN A 4 -0.08 29.46 6.79
N SER A 5 -0.69 30.59 6.42
CA SER A 5 -0.97 31.70 7.34
C SER A 5 -1.85 31.28 8.52
N LYS A 6 -2.82 30.37 8.29
CA LYS A 6 -3.64 29.79 9.37
C LYS A 6 -2.80 29.00 10.38
N LYS A 7 -1.78 28.26 9.92
CA LYS A 7 -0.89 27.47 10.79
C LYS A 7 -0.02 28.38 11.65
N GLU A 8 0.57 29.42 11.06
CA GLU A 8 1.41 30.41 11.75
C GLU A 8 0.60 31.17 12.81
N TYR A 9 -0.58 31.68 12.44
CA TYR A 9 -1.50 32.31 13.38
C TYR A 9 -1.83 31.36 14.55
N LEU A 10 -2.21 30.11 14.27
CA LEU A 10 -2.53 29.12 15.31
C LEU A 10 -1.33 28.79 16.22
N ALA A 11 -0.10 28.83 15.71
CA ALA A 11 1.09 28.62 16.53
C ALA A 11 1.25 29.72 17.58
N THR A 12 1.17 31.00 17.17
CA THR A 12 1.28 32.14 18.09
C THR A 12 0.13 32.17 19.11
N VAL A 13 -1.09 31.85 18.69
CA VAL A 13 -2.26 31.85 19.58
C VAL A 13 -2.23 30.67 20.56
N ARG A 14 -1.66 29.53 20.18
CA ARG A 14 -1.47 28.40 21.09
C ARG A 14 -0.54 28.74 22.25
N GLU A 15 0.53 29.49 21.99
CA GLU A 15 1.45 29.96 23.04
C GLU A 15 0.73 30.91 23.99
N ARG A 16 0.01 31.90 23.46
CA ARG A 16 -0.84 32.80 24.25
C ARG A 16 -1.85 32.03 25.11
N TYR A 17 -2.58 31.07 24.52
CA TYR A 17 -3.55 30.24 25.24
C TYR A 17 -2.95 29.39 26.37
N LYS A 18 -1.71 28.90 26.18
CA LYS A 18 -0.96 28.16 27.21
C LYS A 18 -0.54 29.06 28.37
N ASN A 19 -0.13 30.29 28.07
CA ASN A 19 0.36 31.26 29.07
C ASN A 19 -0.77 31.90 29.89
N CYS A 20 -2.01 31.91 29.40
CA CYS A 20 -3.16 32.40 30.17
C CYS A 20 -3.39 31.62 31.47
N LYS A 21 -3.46 32.33 32.60
CA LYS A 21 -3.66 31.74 33.93
C LYS A 21 -5.15 31.63 34.26
N THR A 22 -5.96 32.61 33.86
CA THR A 22 -7.39 32.64 34.21
C THR A 22 -8.29 32.03 33.13
N ARG A 23 -9.49 31.58 33.53
CA ARG A 23 -10.52 31.08 32.61
C ARG A 23 -11.08 32.19 31.71
N LYS A 24 -11.14 33.43 32.21
CA LYS A 24 -11.63 34.59 31.47
C LYS A 24 -10.70 34.93 30.30
N GLU A 25 -9.39 35.01 30.54
CA GLU A 25 -8.38 35.22 29.50
C GLU A 25 -8.46 34.16 28.39
N LYS A 26 -8.56 32.88 28.77
CA LYS A 26 -8.71 31.78 27.80
C LYS A 26 -9.97 31.95 26.94
N SER A 27 -11.06 32.45 27.52
CA SER A 27 -12.31 32.70 26.80
C SER A 27 -12.17 33.77 25.72
N VAL A 28 -11.41 34.83 26.01
CA VAL A 28 -11.11 35.94 25.10
C VAL A 28 -10.28 35.47 23.91
N VAL A 29 -9.23 34.69 24.17
CA VAL A 29 -8.39 34.10 23.11
C VAL A 29 -9.22 33.17 22.22
N ILE A 30 -10.15 32.40 22.80
CA ILE A 30 -11.04 31.54 22.01
C ILE A 30 -12.01 32.37 21.15
N SER A 31 -12.54 33.50 21.64
CA SER A 31 -13.41 34.37 20.83
C SER A 31 -12.65 35.00 19.66
N GLU A 32 -11.40 35.42 19.87
CA GLU A 32 -10.53 35.97 18.82
C GLU A 32 -10.27 34.94 17.70
N VAL A 33 -10.04 33.67 18.06
CA VAL A 33 -9.89 32.59 17.06
C VAL A 33 -11.19 32.34 16.31
N LYS A 34 -12.34 32.42 16.97
CA LYS A 34 -13.65 32.30 16.33
C LYS A 34 -13.87 33.42 15.30
N THR A 35 -13.58 34.67 15.67
CA THR A 35 -13.78 35.82 14.77
C THR A 35 -12.81 35.77 13.58
N ASN A 36 -11.55 35.44 13.81
CA ASN A 36 -10.51 35.49 12.77
C ASN A 36 -10.59 34.32 11.77
N LEU A 37 -10.92 33.10 12.24
CA LEU A 37 -10.97 31.90 11.40
C LEU A 37 -12.40 31.49 11.00
N GLY A 38 -13.43 32.14 11.55
CA GLY A 38 -14.83 31.80 11.28
C GLY A 38 -15.26 30.41 11.81
N ILE A 39 -14.52 29.83 12.77
CA ILE A 39 -14.78 28.48 13.28
C ILE A 39 -15.62 28.48 14.55
N VAL A 40 -16.41 27.42 14.74
CA VAL A 40 -17.22 27.24 15.96
C VAL A 40 -16.33 27.18 17.20
N ARG A 41 -16.78 27.79 18.30
CA ARG A 41 -16.06 27.87 19.58
C ARG A 41 -15.53 26.52 20.09
N LYS A 42 -16.33 25.45 20.01
CA LYS A 42 -15.92 24.08 20.38
C LYS A 42 -14.76 23.56 19.51
N SER A 43 -14.71 23.93 18.23
CA SER A 43 -13.62 23.60 17.31
C SER A 43 -12.33 24.34 17.67
N ALA A 44 -12.42 25.64 17.99
CA ALA A 44 -11.28 26.44 18.45
C ALA A 44 -10.68 25.86 19.75
N ILE A 45 -11.51 25.48 20.72
CA ILE A 45 -11.06 24.82 21.96
C ILE A 45 -10.31 23.53 21.65
N ARG A 46 -10.84 22.69 20.74
CA ARG A 46 -10.21 21.43 20.34
C ARG A 46 -8.86 21.64 19.69
N LEU A 47 -8.74 22.65 18.82
CA LEU A 47 -7.50 23.00 18.13
C LEU A 47 -6.41 23.52 19.06
N LEU A 48 -6.77 24.36 20.03
CA LEU A 48 -5.84 24.95 20.99
C LEU A 48 -5.40 23.97 22.09
N ARG A 49 -6.28 23.06 22.51
CA ARG A 49 -5.97 22.04 23.54
C ARG A 49 -5.27 20.79 23.03
N ARG A 50 -5.30 20.53 21.71
CA ARG A 50 -4.69 19.34 21.14
C ARG A 50 -3.18 19.33 21.40
N LYS A 51 -2.70 18.32 22.14
CA LYS A 51 -1.26 18.03 22.23
C LYS A 51 -0.77 17.67 20.82
N VAL A 52 0.35 18.26 20.41
CA VAL A 52 1.00 17.91 19.14
C VAL A 52 1.46 16.47 19.28
N PHE A 53 0.81 15.56 18.56
CA PHE A 53 1.12 14.15 18.64
C PHE A 53 2.32 13.86 17.75
N THR A 54 3.50 13.73 18.34
CA THR A 54 4.70 13.25 17.66
C THR A 54 4.66 11.72 17.65
N ARG A 55 4.08 11.11 16.62
CA ARG A 55 4.23 9.65 16.43
C ARG A 55 5.70 9.37 16.16
N ARG A 56 6.36 8.58 17.02
CA ARG A 56 7.57 7.85 16.60
C ARG A 56 7.10 6.82 15.57
N ILE A 57 7.51 6.97 14.32
CA ILE A 57 7.22 5.97 13.29
C ILE A 57 8.15 4.78 13.55
N THR A 58 7.78 3.87 14.44
CA THR A 58 8.40 2.54 14.51
C THR A 58 7.76 1.68 13.44
N ILE A 59 8.37 1.61 12.27
CA ILE A 59 7.97 0.64 11.22
C ILE A 59 8.42 -0.74 11.72
N LYS A 60 7.55 -1.43 12.45
CA LYS A 60 7.77 -2.83 12.80
C LYS A 60 7.47 -3.66 11.55
N SER A 61 8.51 -3.98 10.78
CA SER A 61 8.38 -4.88 9.64
C SER A 61 8.00 -6.28 10.11
N ARG A 62 7.25 -7.01 9.28
CA ARG A 62 6.94 -8.42 9.53
C ARG A 62 8.24 -9.22 9.40
N LYS A 63 8.51 -10.12 10.35
CA LYS A 63 9.65 -11.04 10.24
C LYS A 63 9.52 -11.88 8.97
N GLU A 64 10.60 -11.98 8.19
CA GLU A 64 10.64 -12.82 6.99
C GLU A 64 10.64 -14.31 7.41
N ILE A 65 9.65 -15.07 6.94
CA ILE A 65 9.49 -16.50 7.26
C ILE A 65 10.24 -17.37 6.23
N TYR A 66 10.43 -16.87 5.01
CA TYR A 66 11.03 -17.60 3.89
C TYR A 66 12.35 -16.94 3.47
N GLY A 67 13.41 -17.74 3.35
CA GLY A 67 14.74 -17.28 2.94
C GLY A 67 14.88 -17.03 1.43
N PHE A 68 16.04 -16.51 1.05
CA PHE A 68 16.37 -16.13 -0.34
C PHE A 68 16.23 -17.30 -1.33
N ASP A 69 16.57 -18.51 -0.88
CA ASP A 69 16.50 -19.75 -1.67
C ASP A 69 15.10 -20.05 -2.19
N LEU A 70 14.07 -19.58 -1.48
CA LEU A 70 12.68 -19.76 -1.87
C LEU A 70 12.14 -18.54 -2.62
N ILE A 71 12.57 -17.33 -2.22
CA ILE A 71 12.15 -16.07 -2.86
C ILE A 71 12.64 -15.99 -4.32
N LYS A 72 13.88 -16.37 -4.61
CA LYS A 72 14.46 -16.30 -5.96
C LYS A 72 13.71 -17.15 -7.00
N PRO A 73 13.49 -18.46 -6.78
CA PRO A 73 12.69 -19.27 -7.71
C PRO A 73 11.22 -18.84 -7.73
N LEU A 74 10.65 -18.39 -6.61
CA LEU A 74 9.27 -17.90 -6.58
C LEU A 74 9.09 -16.66 -7.47
N LYS A 75 10.04 -15.72 -7.43
CA LYS A 75 10.06 -14.55 -8.33
C LYS A 75 10.19 -14.94 -9.80
N LEU A 76 10.97 -15.97 -10.11
CA LEU A 76 11.11 -16.49 -11.47
C LEU A 76 9.77 -17.04 -11.97
N ILE A 77 9.14 -17.93 -11.20
CA ILE A 77 7.83 -18.51 -11.55
C ILE A 77 6.77 -17.40 -11.68
N TRP A 78 6.78 -16.43 -10.77
CA TRP A 78 5.86 -15.30 -10.81
C TRP A 78 6.00 -14.49 -12.11
N LYS A 79 7.22 -14.26 -12.60
CA LYS A 79 7.46 -13.61 -13.90
C LYS A 79 6.99 -14.48 -15.07
N VAL A 80 7.32 -15.78 -15.07
CA VAL A 80 6.94 -16.76 -16.11
C VAL A 80 5.43 -16.84 -16.29
N VAL A 81 4.66 -16.69 -15.21
CA VAL A 81 3.19 -16.79 -15.21
C VAL A 81 2.51 -15.45 -15.55
N GLY A 82 3.28 -14.38 -15.75
CA GLY A 82 2.74 -13.05 -16.09
C GLY A 82 2.34 -12.22 -14.86
N GLN A 83 3.09 -12.35 -13.76
CA GLN A 83 2.96 -11.55 -12.55
C GLN A 83 1.55 -11.57 -11.89
N PRO A 84 0.91 -12.75 -11.72
CA PRO A 84 -0.42 -12.84 -11.13
C PRO A 84 -0.42 -12.51 -9.63
N CYS A 85 -1.60 -12.22 -9.08
CA CYS A 85 -1.79 -12.17 -7.64
C CYS A 85 -1.59 -13.54 -6.97
N SER A 86 -1.25 -13.55 -5.67
CA SER A 86 -0.88 -14.78 -4.93
C SER A 86 -1.92 -15.90 -4.98
N LYS A 87 -3.22 -15.54 -4.94
CA LYS A 87 -4.34 -16.51 -5.05
C LYS A 87 -4.31 -17.26 -6.39
N ARG A 88 -3.98 -16.55 -7.48
CA ARG A 88 -3.94 -17.10 -8.84
C ARG A 88 -2.62 -17.81 -9.13
N LEU A 89 -1.52 -17.36 -8.51
CA LEU A 89 -0.22 -18.04 -8.59
C LEU A 89 -0.29 -19.46 -8.01
N LYS A 90 -0.95 -19.66 -6.86
CA LYS A 90 -1.00 -20.97 -6.17
C LYS A 90 -1.44 -22.15 -7.05
N PRO A 91 -2.56 -22.12 -7.79
CA PRO A 91 -2.93 -23.20 -8.70
C PRO A 91 -1.98 -23.29 -9.91
N GLN A 92 -1.58 -22.16 -10.49
CA GLN A 92 -0.74 -22.13 -11.69
C GLN A 92 0.69 -22.62 -11.46
N MET A 93 1.19 -22.54 -10.22
CA MET A 93 2.51 -23.06 -9.86
C MET A 93 2.66 -24.55 -10.16
N LYS A 94 1.58 -25.34 -10.01
CA LYS A 94 1.62 -26.78 -10.32
C LYS A 94 1.91 -27.02 -11.80
N ASP A 95 1.28 -26.24 -12.66
CA ASP A 95 1.38 -26.40 -14.12
C ASP A 95 2.72 -25.88 -14.66
N THR A 96 3.43 -25.01 -13.93
CA THR A 96 4.69 -24.41 -14.41
C THR A 96 5.95 -25.23 -14.21
N LEU A 97 5.89 -26.30 -13.39
CA LEU A 97 7.05 -27.14 -13.12
C LEU A 97 7.04 -28.33 -14.07
N LYS A 98 7.89 -28.28 -15.10
CA LYS A 98 8.03 -29.38 -16.07
C LYS A 98 8.73 -30.58 -15.45
N GLU A 99 9.92 -30.37 -14.89
CA GLU A 99 10.70 -31.46 -14.32
C GLU A 99 11.44 -31.02 -13.05
N LYS A 100 11.61 -31.98 -12.14
CA LYS A 100 12.43 -31.85 -10.94
C LYS A 100 13.32 -33.08 -10.85
N VAL A 101 14.57 -32.93 -11.30
CA VAL A 101 15.55 -34.01 -11.30
C VAL A 101 16.59 -33.77 -10.21
N ARG A 102 16.97 -34.82 -9.49
CA ARG A 102 18.06 -34.77 -8.51
C ARG A 102 19.27 -35.46 -9.13
N VAL A 103 20.30 -34.66 -9.45
CA VAL A 103 21.56 -35.15 -10.03
C VAL A 103 22.67 -34.82 -9.03
N ASP A 104 23.42 -35.82 -8.59
CA ASP A 104 24.55 -35.70 -7.65
C ASP A 104 24.21 -34.90 -6.38
N GLY A 105 23.07 -35.21 -5.78
CA GLY A 105 22.58 -34.54 -4.56
C GLY A 105 22.00 -33.12 -4.77
N LYS A 106 22.22 -32.50 -5.93
CA LYS A 106 21.69 -31.17 -6.30
C LYS A 106 20.33 -31.30 -6.98
N VAL A 107 19.37 -30.50 -6.53
CA VAL A 107 18.03 -30.44 -7.13
C VAL A 107 18.05 -29.46 -8.30
N ARG A 108 17.88 -29.97 -9.53
CA ARG A 108 17.66 -29.16 -10.74
C ARG A 108 16.16 -29.11 -11.04
N LYS A 109 15.63 -27.90 -11.26
CA LYS A 109 14.23 -27.67 -11.64
C LYS A 109 14.20 -27.07 -13.03
N VAL A 110 13.49 -27.72 -13.94
CA VAL A 110 13.25 -27.22 -15.29
C VAL A 110 11.83 -26.63 -15.30
N TYR A 111 11.73 -25.38 -15.70
CA TYR A 111 10.48 -24.64 -15.78
C TYR A 111 10.03 -24.51 -17.23
N GLU A 112 8.72 -24.34 -17.44
CA GLU A 112 8.22 -23.94 -18.76
C GLU A 112 8.77 -22.58 -19.18
N GLU A 113 8.84 -22.37 -20.50
CA GLU A 113 9.13 -21.05 -21.05
C GLU A 113 8.09 -20.03 -20.57
N ALA A 114 8.53 -18.79 -20.40
CA ALA A 114 7.66 -17.70 -19.99
C ALA A 114 6.58 -17.47 -21.04
N LYS A 115 5.33 -17.78 -20.68
CA LYS A 115 4.16 -17.59 -21.52
C LYS A 115 3.06 -16.91 -20.74
N THR A 116 2.47 -15.88 -21.33
CA THR A 116 1.30 -15.20 -20.75
C THR A 116 0.12 -16.16 -20.70
N GLN A 117 -0.85 -15.89 -19.82
CA GLN A 117 -2.08 -16.68 -19.76
C GLN A 117 -2.83 -16.69 -21.09
N TYR A 118 -2.77 -15.59 -21.83
CA TYR A 118 -3.32 -15.48 -23.18
C TYR A 118 -2.63 -16.42 -24.17
N GLN A 119 -1.30 -16.44 -24.20
CA GLN A 119 -0.53 -17.37 -25.05
C GLN A 119 -0.85 -18.84 -24.73
N ARG A 120 -0.90 -19.20 -23.44
CA ARG A 120 -1.29 -20.57 -23.02
C ARG A 120 -2.73 -20.92 -23.43
N LEU A 121 -3.64 -19.95 -23.39
CA LEU A 121 -5.04 -20.13 -23.76
C LEU A 121 -5.18 -20.42 -25.26
N ILE A 122 -4.46 -19.66 -26.10
CA ILE A 122 -4.40 -19.88 -27.54
C ILE A 122 -3.76 -21.23 -27.88
N GLU A 123 -2.69 -21.60 -27.18
CA GLU A 123 -2.00 -22.88 -27.36
C GLU A 123 -2.79 -24.08 -26.85
N SER A 124 -3.78 -23.88 -25.97
CA SER A 124 -4.56 -24.98 -25.42
C SER A 124 -5.55 -25.56 -26.44
N ASP A 125 -5.62 -26.90 -26.52
CA ASP A 125 -6.58 -27.60 -27.38
C ASP A 125 -8.01 -27.62 -26.83
N LYS A 126 -8.22 -27.05 -25.63
CA LYS A 126 -9.50 -27.10 -24.91
C LYS A 126 -10.54 -26.08 -25.41
N ILE A 127 -10.20 -25.27 -26.41
CA ILE A 127 -11.01 -24.11 -26.84
C ILE A 127 -11.25 -24.18 -28.35
N SER A 128 -12.50 -23.93 -28.77
CA SER A 128 -12.87 -23.91 -30.18
C SER A 128 -12.14 -22.79 -30.94
N LYS A 129 -11.89 -23.03 -32.23
CA LYS A 129 -11.18 -22.06 -33.10
C LYS A 129 -11.89 -20.70 -33.13
N GLU A 130 -13.22 -20.70 -33.15
CA GLU A 130 -14.04 -19.49 -33.14
C GLU A 130 -13.77 -18.58 -31.92
N VAL A 131 -13.58 -19.17 -30.74
CA VAL A 131 -13.30 -18.42 -29.51
C VAL A 131 -11.87 -17.88 -29.53
N LYS A 132 -10.91 -18.64 -30.08
CA LYS A 132 -9.53 -18.16 -30.29
C LYS A 132 -9.49 -16.96 -31.24
N ASP A 133 -10.24 -17.03 -32.34
CA ASP A 133 -10.28 -15.96 -33.34
C ASP A 133 -10.95 -14.69 -32.82
N LYS A 134 -11.89 -14.80 -31.89
CA LYS A 134 -12.49 -13.65 -31.20
C LYS A 134 -11.50 -12.99 -30.24
N LEU A 135 -10.79 -13.80 -29.45
CA LEU A 135 -9.79 -13.33 -28.50
C LEU A 135 -8.56 -12.69 -29.19
N MET A 136 -8.23 -13.11 -30.41
CA MET A 136 -7.21 -12.50 -31.27
C MET A 136 -7.64 -11.18 -31.91
N ARG A 137 -8.95 -10.90 -31.97
CA ARG A 137 -9.50 -9.65 -32.51
C ARG A 137 -9.70 -8.57 -31.44
N GLU A 138 -9.92 -8.97 -30.19
CA GLU A 138 -10.18 -8.05 -29.07
C GLU A 138 -8.91 -7.50 -28.39
N TYR A 139 -7.74 -8.10 -28.63
CA TYR A 139 -6.43 -7.75 -28.05
C TYR A 139 -5.35 -7.76 -29.12
#